data_AF-A0A7V9RC48-F1
#
_entry.id   AF-A0A7V9RC48-F1
#
_cell.length_a   1.000
_cell.length_b   1.000
_cell.length_c   1.000
_cell.angle_alpha   90.00
_cell.angle_beta   90.00
_cell.angle_gamma   90.00
#
_symmetry.space_group_name_H-M   'P 1'
#
loop_
_entity.id
_entity.type
_entity.pdbx_description
1 polymer ?
#
loop_
_entity_poly.entity_id
_entity_poly.type
_entity_poly.pdbx_seq_one_letter_code
_entity_poly.pdbx_strand_id
1 'polypeptide(L)'
;MKARRDLAVLVLATTLLLLYALQASLHLEWSLLARAQAGDTYKLVTGLAFAGYLYFQWSARRSRHQLAGAFAPLVLYVHSARFGYGYLALLVSIYLATTLAGTLHQPVIAMRRRGLFTAWFIVHVSLATVLVMLAGYHVLIAVAYE
;
A
#
# COMPACT_ATOMS: atom_id res chain seq x y z
N MET A 1 -8.59 -16.16 -20.45
CA MET A 1 -7.35 -15.92 -19.67
C MET A 1 -7.40 -14.66 -18.80
N LYS A 2 -7.79 -13.49 -19.33
CA LYS A 2 -7.82 -12.21 -18.59
C LYS A 2 -8.65 -12.23 -17.29
N ALA A 3 -9.85 -12.78 -17.32
CA ALA A 3 -10.72 -12.86 -16.13
C ALA A 3 -10.13 -13.70 -14.98
N ARG A 4 -9.44 -14.82 -15.30
CA ARG A 4 -8.77 -15.65 -14.29
C ARG A 4 -7.62 -14.91 -13.61
N ARG A 5 -6.83 -14.15 -14.39
CA ARG A 5 -5.75 -13.31 -13.85
C ARG A 5 -6.30 -12.21 -12.94
N ASP A 6 -7.36 -11.54 -13.38
CA ASP A 6 -7.97 -10.45 -12.63
C ASP A 6 -8.57 -10.95 -11.29
N LEU A 7 -9.17 -12.15 -11.27
CA LEU A 7 -9.61 -12.82 -10.04
C LEU A 7 -8.43 -13.19 -9.14
N ALA A 8 -7.35 -13.76 -9.69
CA ALA A 8 -6.17 -14.13 -8.90
C ALA A 8 -5.53 -12.91 -8.23
N VAL A 9 -5.43 -11.78 -8.94
CA VAL A 9 -4.92 -10.51 -8.39
C VAL A 9 -5.81 -10.01 -7.25
N LEU A 10 -7.13 -10.07 -7.42
CA LEU A 10 -8.08 -9.69 -6.37
C LEU A 10 -7.91 -10.57 -5.12
N VAL A 11 -7.92 -11.90 -5.30
CA VAL A 11 -7.76 -12.85 -4.19
C VAL A 11 -6.44 -12.63 -3.46
N LEU A 12 -5.35 -12.45 -4.21
CA LEU A 12 -4.03 -12.17 -3.63
C LEU A 12 -4.04 -10.89 -2.80
N ALA A 13 -4.52 -9.78 -3.38
CA ALA A 13 -4.54 -8.49 -2.70
C ALA A 13 -5.40 -8.50 -1.44
N THR A 14 -6.60 -9.08 -1.52
CA THR A 14 -7.50 -9.20 -0.36
C THR A 14 -6.90 -10.12 0.70
N THR A 15 -6.28 -11.24 0.30
CA THR A 15 -5.60 -12.14 1.25
C THR A 15 -4.47 -11.42 1.98
N LEU A 16 -3.61 -10.70 1.25
CA LEU A 16 -2.51 -9.97 1.86
C LEU A 16 -2.98 -8.82 2.75
N LEU A 17 -4.06 -8.11 2.37
CA LEU A 17 -4.68 -7.09 3.23
C LEU A 17 -5.23 -7.69 4.52
N LEU A 18 -5.94 -8.81 4.44
CA LEU A 18 -6.50 -9.50 5.61
C LEU A 18 -5.40 -10.07 6.51
N LEU A 19 -4.36 -10.66 5.93
CA LEU A 19 -3.21 -11.17 6.67
C LEU A 19 -2.47 -10.03 7.38
N TYR A 20 -2.28 -8.88 6.72
CA TYR A 20 -1.69 -7.70 7.36
C TYR A 20 -2.56 -7.18 8.50
N ALA A 21 -3.88 -7.07 8.30
CA ALA A 21 -4.81 -6.63 9.34
C ALA A 21 -4.84 -7.58 10.55
N LEU A 22 -4.81 -8.90 10.29
CA LEU A 22 -4.75 -9.92 11.33
C LEU A 22 -3.41 -9.86 12.09
N GLN A 23 -2.31 -9.75 11.36
CA GLN A 23 -0.96 -9.58 11.92
C GLN A 23 -0.91 -8.35 12.85
N ALA A 24 -1.43 -7.21 12.39
CA ALA A 24 -1.47 -5.98 13.19
C ALA A 24 -2.36 -6.12 14.43
N SER A 25 -3.52 -6.78 14.31
CA SER A 25 -4.48 -6.97 15.42
C SER A 25 -3.97 -7.94 16.49
N LEU A 26 -3.18 -8.93 16.08
CA LEU A 26 -2.58 -9.92 16.98
C LEU A 26 -1.17 -9.53 17.44
N HIS A 27 -0.66 -8.36 17.02
CA HIS A 27 0.71 -7.91 17.28
C HIS A 27 1.77 -8.97 16.90
N LEU A 28 1.53 -9.71 15.82
CA LEU A 28 2.45 -10.75 15.37
C LEU A 28 3.65 -10.10 14.68
N GLU A 29 4.82 -10.21 15.28
CA GLU A 29 6.05 -9.66 14.69
C GLU A 29 7.04 -10.78 14.43
N TRP A 30 7.59 -10.83 13.22
CA TRP A 30 8.70 -11.73 12.95
C TRP A 30 9.97 -11.14 13.57
N SER A 31 10.50 -11.77 14.61
CA SER A 31 11.61 -11.24 15.41
C SER A 31 12.89 -10.91 14.63
N LEU A 32 13.18 -11.63 13.54
CA LEU A 32 14.30 -11.30 12.64
C LEU A 32 14.04 -10.00 11.87
N LEU A 33 12.83 -9.86 11.34
CA LEU A 33 12.41 -8.66 10.62
C LEU A 33 12.35 -7.45 11.56
N ALA A 34 11.81 -7.62 12.77
CA ALA A 34 11.74 -6.55 13.77
C ALA A 34 13.15 -6.05 14.18
N ARG A 35 14.11 -6.97 14.35
CA ARG A 35 15.52 -6.59 14.60
C ARG A 35 16.14 -5.86 13.42
N ALA A 36 15.85 -6.29 12.19
CA ALA A 36 16.33 -5.59 11.00
C ALA A 36 15.71 -4.18 10.90
N GLN A 37 14.40 -4.05 11.10
CA GLN A 37 13.64 -2.80 11.08
C GLN A 37 14.08 -1.78 12.14
N ALA A 38 14.70 -2.24 13.24
CA ALA A 38 15.26 -1.37 14.26
C ALA A 38 16.54 -0.62 13.80
N GLY A 39 17.25 -1.11 12.78
CA GLY A 39 18.50 -0.51 12.30
C GLY A 39 18.28 0.61 11.29
N ASP A 40 19.00 1.72 11.43
CA ASP A 40 18.79 2.92 10.60
C ASP A 40 19.10 2.67 9.12
N THR A 41 20.13 1.87 8.82
CA THR A 41 20.42 1.45 7.44
C THR A 41 19.23 0.72 6.81
N TYR A 42 18.54 -0.14 7.58
CA TYR A 42 17.37 -0.85 7.09
C TYR A 42 16.21 0.11 6.81
N LYS A 43 15.93 1.02 7.74
CA LYS A 43 14.87 2.03 7.59
C LYS A 43 15.10 2.89 6.35
N LEU A 44 16.34 3.37 6.16
CA LEU A 44 16.70 4.20 5.01
C LEU A 44 16.55 3.44 3.69
N VAL A 45 17.15 2.25 3.59
CA VAL A 45 17.12 1.45 2.35
C VAL A 45 15.70 1.03 2.00
N THR A 46 14.95 0.52 2.98
CA THR A 46 13.56 0.10 2.73
C THR A 46 12.63 1.28 2.51
N GLY A 47 12.86 2.43 3.14
CA GLY A 47 12.12 3.67 2.90
C GLY A 47 12.34 4.21 1.49
N LEU A 48 13.60 4.23 1.00
CA LEU A 48 13.91 4.57 -0.39
C LEU A 48 13.29 3.57 -1.37
N ALA A 49 13.35 2.27 -1.08
CA ALA A 49 12.70 1.25 -1.89
C ALA A 49 11.16 1.44 -1.91
N PHE A 50 10.56 1.81 -0.78
CA PHE A 50 9.13 2.11 -0.67
C PHE A 50 8.75 3.34 -1.49
N ALA A 51 9.52 4.42 -1.43
CA ALA A 51 9.31 5.60 -2.26
C ALA A 51 9.43 5.27 -3.76
N GLY A 52 10.43 4.47 -4.14
CA GLY A 52 10.59 3.95 -5.50
C GLY A 52 9.39 3.09 -5.93
N TYR A 53 8.85 2.28 -5.02
CA TYR A 53 7.63 1.51 -5.25
C TYR A 53 6.41 2.41 -5.50
N LEU A 54 6.21 3.48 -4.72
CA LEU A 54 5.13 4.44 -4.96
C LEU A 54 5.26 5.13 -6.32
N TYR A 55 6.48 5.55 -6.68
CA TYR A 55 6.76 6.12 -7.99
C TYR A 55 6.47 5.13 -9.13
N PHE A 56 6.87 3.87 -8.96
CA PHE A 56 6.55 2.81 -9.91
C PHE A 56 5.03 2.63 -10.04
N GLN A 57 4.29 2.63 -8.94
CA GLN A 57 2.82 2.51 -8.98
C GLN A 57 2.17 3.63 -9.78
N TRP A 58 2.67 4.86 -9.66
CA TRP A 58 2.15 6.02 -10.39
C TRP A 58 2.39 5.94 -11.90
N SER A 59 3.55 5.42 -12.31
CA SER A 59 3.99 5.38 -13.71
C SER A 59 3.70 4.05 -14.43
N ALA A 60 3.34 3.00 -13.69
CA ALA A 60 3.16 1.67 -14.23
C ALA A 60 1.93 1.57 -15.15
N ARG A 61 2.08 0.79 -16.24
CA ARG A 61 0.94 0.37 -17.06
C ARG A 61 -0.05 -0.44 -16.21
N ARG A 62 -1.35 -0.33 -16.52
CA ARG A 62 -2.46 -0.95 -15.76
C ARG A 62 -2.21 -2.38 -15.29
N SER A 63 -1.70 -3.28 -16.14
CA SER A 63 -1.46 -4.67 -15.74
C SER A 63 -0.38 -4.82 -14.67
N ARG A 64 0.68 -4.02 -14.74
CA ARG A 64 1.78 -4.02 -13.77
C ARG A 64 1.37 -3.29 -12.49
N HIS A 65 0.66 -2.17 -12.62
CA HIS A 65 0.07 -1.43 -11.50
C HIS A 65 -0.84 -2.33 -10.66
N GLN A 66 -1.77 -3.05 -11.30
CA GLN A 66 -2.68 -3.97 -10.60
C GLN A 66 -1.94 -5.13 -9.91
N LEU A 67 -1.00 -5.77 -10.60
CA LEU A 67 -0.27 -6.90 -10.03
C LEU A 67 0.63 -6.47 -8.88
N ALA A 68 1.44 -5.42 -9.07
CA ALA A 68 2.32 -4.93 -8.03
C ALA A 68 1.53 -4.34 -6.85
N GLY A 69 0.40 -3.67 -7.13
CA GLY A 69 -0.49 -3.12 -6.12
C GLY A 69 -1.07 -4.18 -5.19
N ALA A 70 -1.27 -5.42 -5.68
CA ALA A 70 -1.69 -6.52 -4.83
C ALA A 70 -0.66 -6.88 -3.74
N PHE A 71 0.62 -6.62 -3.98
CA PHE A 71 1.70 -6.84 -3.02
C PHE A 71 1.93 -5.64 -2.07
N ALA A 72 1.16 -4.56 -2.19
CA ALA A 72 1.29 -3.38 -1.33
C ALA A 72 1.32 -3.72 0.19
N PRO A 73 0.43 -4.57 0.74
CA PRO A 73 0.48 -4.88 2.17
C PRO A 73 1.78 -5.57 2.59
N LEU A 74 2.36 -6.38 1.70
CA LEU A 74 3.64 -7.04 1.94
C LEU A 74 4.80 -6.04 1.91
N VAL A 75 4.80 -5.11 0.94
CA VAL A 75 5.79 -4.03 0.87
C VAL A 75 5.77 -3.19 2.14
N LEU A 76 4.57 -2.86 2.64
CA LEU A 76 4.40 -2.18 3.91
C LEU A 76 4.91 -3.01 5.09
N TYR A 77 4.56 -4.29 5.18
CA TYR A 77 5.01 -5.17 6.26
C TYR A 77 6.54 -5.29 6.32
N VAL A 78 7.20 -5.39 5.16
CA VAL A 78 8.67 -5.42 5.06
C VAL A 78 9.27 -4.11 5.55
N HIS A 79 8.70 -2.96 5.19
CA HIS A 79 9.22 -1.68 5.65
C HIS A 79 8.95 -1.43 7.16
N SER A 80 7.74 -1.73 7.64
CA SER A 80 7.35 -1.60 9.04
C SER A 80 6.31 -2.64 9.44
N ALA A 81 6.67 -3.56 10.33
CA ALA A 81 5.74 -4.55 10.91
C ALA A 81 4.85 -3.94 12.00
N ARG A 82 5.21 -2.76 12.52
CA ARG A 82 4.50 -2.06 13.59
C ARG A 82 3.68 -0.91 13.04
N PHE A 83 2.47 -0.75 13.58
CA PHE A 83 1.72 0.48 13.40
C PHE A 83 2.39 1.60 14.21
N GLY A 84 2.73 2.69 13.54
CA GLY A 84 3.13 3.92 14.23
C GLY A 84 1.93 4.62 14.87
N TYR A 85 2.20 5.71 15.60
CA TYR A 85 1.19 6.56 16.21
C TYR A 85 1.06 7.90 15.46
N GLY A 86 -0.03 8.64 15.71
CA GLY A 86 -0.24 9.97 15.14
C GLY A 86 -0.27 9.97 13.61
N TYR A 87 0.53 10.82 12.97
CA TYR A 87 0.53 10.94 11.51
C TYR A 87 1.00 9.66 10.79
N LEU A 88 1.82 8.81 11.43
CA LEU A 88 2.24 7.53 10.86
C LEU A 88 1.06 6.55 10.76
N ALA A 89 0.16 6.56 11.75
CA ALA A 89 -1.08 5.78 11.69
C ALA A 89 -1.97 6.26 10.53
N LEU A 90 -2.03 7.58 10.30
CA LEU A 90 -2.74 8.16 9.15
C LEU A 90 -2.10 7.74 7.82
N LEU A 91 -0.77 7.81 7.71
CA LEU A 91 -0.02 7.39 6.51
C LEU A 91 -0.30 5.92 6.17
N VAL A 92 -0.21 5.03 7.15
CA VAL A 92 -0.51 3.60 6.97
C VAL A 92 -1.98 3.39 6.60
N SER A 93 -2.90 4.09 7.26
CA SER A 93 -4.34 3.99 6.97
C SER A 93 -4.65 4.39 5.53
N ILE A 94 -4.06 5.50 5.05
CA ILE A 94 -4.23 5.96 3.67
C ILE A 94 -3.58 5.01 2.68
N TYR A 95 -2.42 4.43 3.01
CA TYR A 95 -1.77 3.41 2.18
C TYR A 95 -2.65 2.18 1.99
N LEU A 96 -3.21 1.65 3.08
CA LEU A 96 -4.11 0.50 3.05
C LEU A 96 -5.44 0.84 2.35
N ALA A 97 -6.00 2.02 2.58
CA ALA A 97 -7.20 2.49 1.89
C ALA A 97 -6.98 2.64 0.38
N THR A 98 -5.83 3.15 -0.04
CA THR A 98 -5.44 3.25 -1.46
C THR A 98 -5.34 1.86 -2.10
N THR A 99 -4.74 0.91 -1.38
CA THR A 99 -4.64 -0.49 -1.81
C THR A 99 -6.03 -1.12 -1.95
N LEU A 100 -6.88 -0.99 -0.94
CA LEU A 100 -8.26 -1.47 -0.96
C LEU A 100 -9.03 -0.87 -2.15
N ALA A 101 -8.98 0.45 -2.33
CA ALA A 101 -9.60 1.13 -3.46
C ALA A 101 -9.08 0.55 -4.80
N GLY A 102 -7.79 0.25 -4.93
CA GLY A 102 -7.22 -0.39 -6.11
C GLY A 102 -7.83 -1.77 -6.41
N THR A 103 -8.10 -2.59 -5.38
CA THR A 103 -8.72 -3.92 -5.55
C THR A 103 -10.16 -3.85 -6.07
N LEU A 104 -10.89 -2.76 -5.77
CA LEU A 104 -12.29 -2.57 -6.18
C LEU A 104 -12.47 -2.22 -7.66
N HIS A 105 -11.38 -1.97 -8.40
CA HIS A 105 -11.41 -1.60 -9.80
C HIS A 105 -12.29 -2.54 -10.66
N GLN A 106 -12.09 -3.87 -10.58
CA GLN A 106 -12.83 -4.83 -11.43
C GLN A 106 -14.32 -4.92 -11.05
N PRO A 107 -14.69 -5.08 -9.76
CA PRO A 107 -16.08 -4.99 -9.33
C PRO A 107 -16.79 -3.71 -9.80
N VAL A 108 -16.13 -2.55 -9.68
CA VAL A 108 -16.69 -1.25 -10.08
C VAL A 108 -16.97 -1.20 -11.59
N ILE A 109 -16.04 -1.66 -12.42
CA ILE A 109 -16.23 -1.68 -13.88
C ILE A 109 -17.32 -2.69 -14.28
N ALA A 110 -17.40 -3.84 -13.61
CA ALA A 110 -18.39 -4.87 -13.90
C ALA A 110 -19.84 -4.37 -13.71
N MET A 111 -20.05 -3.45 -12.76
CA MET A 111 -21.36 -2.84 -12.50
C MET A 111 -21.85 -1.89 -13.60
N ARG A 112 -20.98 -1.45 -14.53
CA ARG A 112 -21.28 -0.56 -15.68
C ARG A 112 -21.99 0.76 -15.32
N ARG A 113 -21.95 1.20 -14.06
CA ARG A 113 -22.53 2.48 -13.60
C ARG A 113 -21.49 3.60 -13.70
N ARG A 114 -21.71 4.57 -14.59
CA ARG A 114 -20.78 5.70 -14.82
C ARG A 114 -20.48 6.48 -13.54
N GLY A 115 -21.51 6.84 -12.75
CA GLY A 115 -21.32 7.59 -11.50
C GLY A 115 -20.46 6.86 -10.48
N LEU A 116 -20.63 5.54 -10.34
CA LEU A 116 -19.83 4.72 -9.43
C LEU A 116 -18.36 4.67 -9.87
N PHE A 117 -18.11 4.52 -11.17
CA PHE A 117 -16.76 4.54 -11.73
C PHE A 117 -16.08 5.90 -11.49
N THR A 118 -16.78 7.00 -11.75
CA THR A 118 -16.26 8.36 -11.50
C THR A 118 -15.95 8.58 -10.03
N ALA A 119 -16.86 8.22 -9.13
CA ALA A 119 -16.64 8.37 -7.68
C ALA A 119 -15.45 7.52 -7.20
N TRP A 120 -15.38 6.26 -7.60
CA TRP A 120 -14.26 5.37 -7.29
C TRP A 120 -12.93 5.93 -7.80
N PHE A 121 -12.90 6.42 -9.05
CA PHE A 121 -11.69 6.96 -9.66
C PHE A 121 -11.20 8.20 -8.91
N ILE A 122 -12.10 9.13 -8.58
CA ILE A 122 -11.77 10.33 -7.78
C ILE A 122 -11.20 9.90 -6.42
N VAL A 123 -11.90 9.03 -5.68
CA VAL A 123 -11.45 8.57 -4.35
C VAL A 123 -10.07 7.91 -4.43
N HIS A 124 -9.86 6.98 -5.37
CA HIS A 124 -8.60 6.26 -5.50
C HIS A 124 -7.43 7.20 -5.82
N VAL A 125 -7.62 8.12 -6.78
CA VAL A 125 -6.58 9.07 -7.17
C VAL A 125 -6.30 10.07 -6.05
N SER A 126 -7.33 10.61 -5.38
CA SER A 126 -7.15 11.52 -4.24
C SER A 126 -6.40 10.86 -3.09
N LEU A 127 -6.74 9.61 -2.74
CA LEU A 127 -6.01 8.85 -1.72
C LEU A 127 -4.55 8.64 -2.12
N ALA A 128 -4.28 8.28 -3.38
CA ALA A 128 -2.92 8.10 -3.88
C ALA A 128 -2.11 9.42 -3.86
N THR A 129 -2.73 10.56 -4.20
CA THR A 129 -2.07 11.87 -4.12
C THR A 129 -1.72 12.23 -2.68
N VAL A 130 -2.66 12.09 -1.74
CA VAL A 130 -2.41 12.35 -0.32
C VAL A 130 -1.33 11.41 0.22
N LEU A 131 -1.36 10.13 -0.19
CA LEU A 131 -0.34 9.15 0.17
C LEU A 131 1.06 9.60 -0.23
N VAL A 132 1.24 10.06 -1.47
CA VAL A 132 2.54 10.53 -1.97
C VAL A 132 3.00 11.77 -1.19
N MET A 133 2.10 12.71 -0.88
CA MET A 133 2.43 13.89 -0.08
C MET A 133 2.87 13.50 1.35
N LEU A 134 2.12 12.63 2.02
CA LEU A 134 2.46 12.17 3.37
C LEU A 134 3.73 11.32 3.39
N ALA A 135 3.97 10.49 2.37
CA ALA A 135 5.21 9.74 2.23
C ALA A 135 6.41 10.67 2.02
N GLY A 136 6.26 11.71 1.20
CA GLY A 136 7.29 12.75 1.04
C GLY A 136 7.58 13.48 2.35
N TYR A 137 6.54 13.86 3.09
CA TYR A 137 6.69 14.43 4.43
C TYR A 137 7.38 13.47 5.40
N HIS A 138 7.02 12.19 5.39
CA HIS A 138 7.65 11.16 6.22
C HIS A 138 9.15 11.03 5.92
N VAL A 139 9.55 11.00 4.64
CA VAL A 139 10.96 10.99 4.23
C VAL A 139 11.68 12.25 4.70
N LEU A 140 11.07 13.43 4.55
CA LEU A 140 11.67 14.69 5.01
C LEU A 140 11.93 14.68 6.52
N ILE A 141 10.95 14.25 7.32
CA ILE A 141 11.11 14.17 8.77
C ILE A 141 12.17 13.12 9.16
N ALA A 142 12.15 11.95 8.51
CA ALA A 142 13.13 10.89 8.78
C ALA A 142 14.56 11.33 8.47
N VAL A 143 14.78 12.12 7.41
CA VAL A 143 16.13 12.60 7.06
C VAL A 143 16.55 13.82 7.88
N ALA A 144 15.62 14.69 8.27
CA ALA A 144 15.94 15.94 8.95
C ALA A 144 16.07 15.80 10.48
N TYR A 145 15.44 14.78 11.08
CA TYR A 145 15.32 14.64 12.54
C TYR A 145 15.74 13.26 13.08
N GLU A 146 16.21 12.33 12.24
CA GLU A 146 17.07 11.21 12.68
C GLU A 146 18.55 11.61 12.54
#